data_AF-A0A098B7W1-F1
#
_entry.id   AF-A0A098B7W1-F1
#
_cell.length_a   1.000
_cell.length_b   1.000
_cell.length_c   1.000
_cell.angle_alpha   90.00
_cell.angle_beta   90.00
_cell.angle_gamma   90.00
#
_symmetry.space_group_name_H-M   'P 1'
#
loop_
_entity.id
_entity.type
_entity.pdbx_description
1 polymer ?
#
loop_
_entity_poly.entity_id
_entity_poly.type
_entity_poly.pdbx_seq_one_letter_code
_entity_poly.pdbx_strand_id
1 'polypeptide(L)'
;MSTQITIDSEQVLAIASQIESDNQQLQQLLNDSKATVDSLSSYWMGRASDETRASYESFANKFFQSYYDVLNQYVKFLRNNVAMQYEQTEQVNTQLADAFK
;
A
#
# COMPACT_ATOMS: atom_id res chain seq x y z
N MET A 1 -0.01 36.10 11.48
CA MET A 1 1.03 35.30 10.82
C MET A 1 0.41 33.94 10.54
N SER A 2 0.02 33.70 9.30
CA SER A 2 -0.54 32.41 8.88
C SER A 2 0.60 31.40 8.91
N THR A 3 0.48 30.37 9.72
CA THR A 3 1.38 29.21 9.71
C THR A 3 1.14 28.49 8.39
N GLN A 4 1.74 29.00 7.32
CA GLN A 4 1.71 28.36 6.02
C GLN A 4 2.58 27.11 6.18
N ILE A 5 1.97 26.00 6.58
CA ILE A 5 2.59 24.68 6.53
C ILE A 5 2.83 24.45 5.04
N THR A 6 4.01 24.82 4.57
CA THR A 6 4.49 24.43 3.25
C THR A 6 4.85 22.96 3.41
N ILE A 7 3.87 22.08 3.20
CA ILE A 7 4.19 20.66 3.02
C ILE A 7 5.11 20.61 1.81
N ASP A 8 6.33 20.08 2.01
CA ASP A 8 7.21 19.74 0.91
C ASP A 8 6.54 18.61 0.12
N SER A 9 5.77 19.03 -0.88
CA SER A 9 4.96 18.15 -1.70
C SER A 9 5.84 17.14 -2.45
N GLU A 10 7.07 17.51 -2.80
CA GLU A 10 8.04 16.60 -3.39
C GLU A 10 8.48 15.54 -2.37
N GLN A 11 8.75 15.94 -1.13
CA GLN A 11 9.11 15.00 -0.07
C GLN A 11 7.97 14.03 0.26
N VAL A 12 6.72 14.50 0.32
CA VAL A 12 5.56 13.63 0.56
C VAL A 12 5.33 12.65 -0.59
N LEU A 13 5.48 13.09 -1.84
CA LEU A 13 5.40 12.21 -3.01
C LEU A 13 6.54 11.19 -3.04
N ALA A 14 7.76 11.59 -2.66
CA ALA A 14 8.90 10.68 -2.56
C ALA A 14 8.64 9.59 -1.50
N ILE A 15 8.12 9.96 -0.33
CA ILE A 15 7.73 9.01 0.71
C ILE A 15 6.62 8.07 0.23
N ALA A 16 5.59 8.59 -0.45
CA ALA A 16 4.51 7.77 -1.00
C ALA A 16 5.03 6.74 -2.02
N SER A 17 5.96 7.14 -2.89
CA SER A 17 6.60 6.24 -3.85
C SER A 17 7.49 5.20 -3.17
N GLN A 18 8.18 5.56 -2.09
CA GLN A 18 8.95 4.58 -1.32
C GLN A 18 8.05 3.53 -0.67
N ILE A 19 6.95 3.95 -0.03
CA ILE A 19 5.98 3.02 0.58
C ILE A 19 5.36 2.10 -0.48
N GLU A 20 5.07 2.62 -1.67
CA GLU A 20 4.58 1.81 -2.79
C GLU A 20 5.60 0.74 -3.21
N SER A 21 6.89 1.10 -3.31
CA SER A 21 7.97 0.15 -3.62
C SER A 21 8.11 -0.93 -2.54
N ASP A 22 8.12 -0.54 -1.27
CA ASP A 22 8.22 -1.47 -0.14
C ASP A 22 7.02 -2.43 -0.11
N ASN A 23 5.82 -1.95 -0.44
CA ASN A 23 4.62 -2.76 -0.52
C ASN A 23 4.69 -3.81 -1.65
N GLN A 24 5.22 -3.43 -2.82
CA GLN A 24 5.46 -4.36 -3.92
C GLN A 24 6.51 -5.43 -3.55
N GLN A 25 7.60 -5.02 -2.90
CA GLN A 25 8.63 -5.95 -2.43
C GLN A 25 8.07 -6.93 -1.39
N LEU A 26 7.25 -6.46 -0.45
CA LEU A 26 6.56 -7.31 0.52
C LEU A 26 5.65 -8.32 -0.18
N GLN A 27 4.82 -7.87 -1.12
CA GLN A 27 3.94 -8.76 -1.87
C GLN A 27 4.71 -9.84 -2.62
N GLN A 28 5.82 -9.47 -3.27
CA GLN A 28 6.70 -10.41 -3.96
C GLN A 28 7.27 -11.44 -2.98
N LEU A 29 7.84 -10.99 -1.86
CA LEU A 29 8.42 -11.86 -0.83
C LEU A 29 7.40 -12.87 -0.28
N LEU A 30 6.17 -12.44 -0.03
CA LEU A 30 5.08 -13.29 0.44
C LEU A 30 4.68 -14.35 -0.61
N ASN A 31 4.62 -13.96 -1.88
CA ASN A 31 4.33 -14.91 -2.97
C ASN A 31 5.46 -15.93 -3.16
N ASP A 32 6.72 -15.48 -3.08
CA ASP A 32 7.89 -16.35 -3.18
C ASP A 32 7.96 -17.35 -2.01
N SER A 33 7.59 -16.93 -0.80
CA SER A 33 7.51 -17.82 0.35
C SER A 33 6.39 -18.85 0.20
N LYS A 34 5.24 -18.48 -0.39
CA LYS A 34 4.19 -19.45 -0.75
C LYS A 34 4.71 -20.48 -1.76
N ALA A 35 5.36 -20.03 -2.83
CA ALA A 35 5.93 -20.92 -3.84
C ALA A 35 6.97 -21.90 -3.23
N THR A 36 7.78 -21.41 -2.28
CA THR A 36 8.72 -22.24 -1.53
C THR A 36 7.99 -23.32 -0.72
N VAL A 37 6.90 -22.98 -0.03
CA VAL A 37 6.07 -23.96 0.70
C VAL A 37 5.39 -24.94 -0.26
N ASP A 38 4.92 -24.49 -1.40
CA ASP A 38 4.32 -25.39 -2.40
C ASP A 38 5.35 -26.39 -2.93
N SER A 39 6.62 -25.99 -3.07
CA SER A 39 7.72 -26.86 -3.51
C SER A 39 8.06 -28.00 -2.54
N LEU A 40 7.77 -27.85 -1.24
CA LEU A 40 7.99 -28.88 -0.22
C LEU A 40 7.25 -30.19 -0.54
N SER A 41 6.13 -30.11 -1.26
CA SER A 41 5.36 -31.28 -1.71
C SER A 41 6.17 -32.26 -2.57
N SER A 42 7.23 -31.79 -3.22
CA SER A 42 8.12 -32.64 -4.04
C SER A 42 9.11 -33.47 -3.22
N TYR A 43 9.41 -33.05 -1.98
CA TYR A 43 10.39 -33.70 -1.10
C TYR A 43 9.74 -34.43 0.08
N TRP A 44 8.58 -33.95 0.54
CA TRP A 44 7.84 -34.51 1.65
C TRP A 44 6.41 -34.79 1.22
N MET A 45 6.13 -36.07 0.92
CA MET A 45 4.80 -36.54 0.54
C MET A 45 4.07 -37.13 1.74
N GLY A 46 2.76 -36.89 1.82
CA GLY A 46 1.89 -37.44 2.85
C GLY A 46 1.06 -36.39 3.56
N ARG A 47 0.13 -36.86 4.40
CA ARG A 47 -0.90 -36.03 5.03
C ARG A 47 -0.38 -34.81 5.79
N ALA A 48 0.76 -34.92 6.47
CA ALA A 48 1.36 -33.79 7.19
C ALA A 48 1.84 -32.65 6.25
N SER A 49 2.33 -33.00 5.06
CA SER A 49 2.73 -32.03 4.04
C SER A 49 1.51 -31.32 3.44
N ASP A 50 0.43 -32.08 3.20
CA ASP A 50 -0.85 -31.50 2.74
C ASP A 50 -1.47 -30.56 3.78
N GLU A 51 -1.46 -30.94 5.07
CA GLU A 51 -1.93 -30.10 6.17
C GLU A 51 -1.10 -28.81 6.32
N THR A 52 0.22 -28.90 6.17
CA THR A 52 1.12 -27.73 6.20
C THR A 52 0.83 -26.76 5.07
N ARG A 53 0.65 -27.27 3.84
CA ARG A 53 0.32 -26.46 2.66
C ARG A 53 -1.03 -25.78 2.82
N ALA A 54 -2.05 -26.52 3.25
CA ALA A 54 -3.39 -25.98 3.48
C ALA A 54 -3.38 -24.87 4.56
N SER A 55 -2.60 -25.06 5.63
CA SER A 55 -2.43 -24.03 6.66
C SER A 55 -1.79 -22.76 6.08
N TYR A 56 -0.75 -22.92 5.27
CA TYR A 56 -0.06 -21.79 4.64
C TYR A 56 -0.93 -21.08 3.58
N GLU A 57 -1.69 -21.82 2.79
CA GLU A 57 -2.66 -21.25 1.83
C GLU A 57 -3.75 -20.45 2.54
N SER A 58 -4.26 -20.95 3.67
CA SER A 58 -5.22 -20.22 4.49
C SER A 58 -4.63 -18.90 5.01
N PHE A 59 -3.37 -18.93 5.46
CA PHE A 59 -2.64 -17.73 5.86
C PHE A 59 -2.48 -16.75 4.68
N ALA A 60 -2.01 -17.21 3.52
CA ALA A 60 -1.80 -16.38 2.34
C ALA A 60 -3.09 -15.68 1.90
N ASN A 61 -4.17 -16.45 1.75
CA ASN A 61 -5.48 -15.95 1.33
C ASN A 61 -6.07 -14.93 2.31
N LYS A 62 -5.74 -15.06 3.61
CA LYS A 62 -6.27 -14.18 4.65
C LYS A 62 -5.52 -12.84 4.71
N PHE A 63 -4.22 -12.83 4.45
CA PHE A 63 -3.37 -11.69 4.82
C PHE A 63 -2.66 -11.00 3.67
N PHE A 64 -2.25 -11.70 2.60
CA PHE A 64 -1.37 -11.12 1.58
C PHE A 64 -2.01 -9.89 0.91
N GLN A 65 -3.26 -10.05 0.45
CA GLN A 65 -4.01 -8.96 -0.17
C GLN A 65 -4.31 -7.84 0.83
N SER A 66 -4.65 -8.18 2.07
CA SER A 66 -4.97 -7.19 3.09
C SER A 66 -3.77 -6.29 3.42
N TYR A 67 -2.56 -6.85 3.53
CA TYR A 67 -1.35 -6.06 3.74
C TYR A 67 -1.07 -5.14 2.56
N TYR A 68 -1.23 -5.66 1.34
CA TYR A 68 -1.07 -4.86 0.14
C TYR A 68 -2.05 -3.68 0.10
N ASP A 69 -3.33 -3.95 0.38
CA ASP A 69 -4.39 -2.95 0.30
C ASP A 69 -4.22 -1.84 1.33
N VAL A 70 -3.83 -2.18 2.56
CA VAL A 70 -3.61 -1.18 3.63
C VAL A 70 -2.49 -0.22 3.23
N LEU A 71 -1.33 -0.72 2.81
CA LEU A 71 -0.21 0.12 2.40
C LEU A 71 -0.55 0.95 1.16
N ASN A 72 -1.25 0.35 0.19
CA ASN A 72 -1.72 1.06 -1.00
C ASN A 72 -2.73 2.18 -0.67
N GLN A 73 -3.61 1.98 0.32
CA GLN A 73 -4.51 3.03 0.81
C GLN A 73 -3.75 4.22 1.40
N TYR A 74 -2.68 3.97 2.15
CA TYR A 74 -1.81 5.04 2.66
C TYR A 74 -1.11 5.80 1.53
N VAL A 75 -0.58 5.11 0.52
CA VAL A 75 0.01 5.75 -0.67
C VAL A 75 -1.00 6.66 -1.37
N LYS A 76 -2.23 6.16 -1.60
CA LYS A 76 -3.32 6.95 -2.20
C LYS A 76 -3.68 8.17 -1.34
N PHE A 77 -3.76 8.00 -0.03
CA PHE A 77 -4.02 9.10 0.89
C PHE A 77 -2.94 10.19 0.77
N LEU A 78 -1.65 9.82 0.80
CA LEU A 78 -0.54 10.77 0.68
C LEU A 78 -0.59 11.53 -0.66
N ARG A 79 -0.80 10.81 -1.77
CA ARG A 79 -0.90 11.41 -3.11
C ARG A 79 -2.13 12.34 -3.25
N ASN A 80 -3.28 11.95 -2.72
CA ASN A 80 -4.50 12.77 -2.76
C ASN A 80 -4.35 14.06 -1.95
N ASN A 81 -3.72 14.00 -0.77
CA ASN A 81 -3.48 15.21 0.04
C ASN A 81 -2.54 16.19 -0.65
N VAL A 82 -1.53 15.70 -1.38
CA VAL A 82 -0.64 16.55 -2.18
C VAL A 82 -1.38 17.11 -3.40
N ALA A 83 -2.15 16.29 -4.13
CA ALA A 83 -2.93 16.75 -5.29
C ALA A 83 -3.92 17.86 -4.93
N MET A 84 -4.64 17.72 -3.80
CA MET A 84 -5.52 18.78 -3.29
C MET A 84 -4.77 20.09 -2.97
N GLN A 85 -3.51 20.03 -2.52
CA GLN A 85 -2.72 21.24 -2.28
C GLN A 85 -2.24 21.90 -3.58
N TYR A 86 -1.90 21.11 -4.61
CA TYR A 86 -1.61 21.65 -5.94
C TYR A 86 -2.85 22.31 -6.56
N GLU A 87 -4.02 21.65 -6.50
CA GLU A 87 -5.28 22.23 -6.98
C GLU A 87 -5.67 23.50 -6.22
N GLN A 88 -5.47 23.57 -4.90
CA GLN A 88 -5.67 24.79 -4.11
C GLN A 88 -4.67 25.90 -4.42
N THR A 89 -3.46 25.56 -4.87
CA THR A 89 -2.43 26.54 -5.26
C THR A 89 -2.66 27.05 -6.70
N GLU A 90 -3.23 26.21 -7.60
CA GLU A 90 -3.64 26.61 -8.95
C GLU A 90 -4.98 27.36 -8.99
N GLN A 91 -5.87 27.15 -8.02
CA GLN A 91 -7.18 27.85 -7.91
C GLN A 91 -7.17 29.08 -6.99
N VAL A 92 -6.06 29.82 -6.91
CA VAL A 92 -6.06 31.18 -6.31
C VAL A 92 -6.69 32.23 -7.24
N ASN A 93 -7.34 31.82 -8.35
CA ASN A 93 -8.27 32.70 -9.06
C ASN A 93 -9.70 32.18 -9.02
N THR A 94 -10.41 32.72 -8.03
CA THR A 94 -11.86 32.92 -7.94
C THR A 94 -12.71 31.77 -7.40
N GLN A 95 -13.44 32.12 -6.33
CA GLN A 95 -14.71 31.56 -5.84
C GLN A 95 -14.63 30.48 -4.75
N LEU A 96 -14.26 30.91 -3.54
CA LEU A 96 -14.52 30.19 -2.28
C LEU A 96 -15.41 31.06 -1.35
N ALA A 97 -16.63 31.35 -1.80
CA ALA A 97 -17.66 31.97 -0.97
C ALA A 97 -18.92 31.09 -0.82
N ASP A 98 -19.17 30.17 -1.76
CA ASP A 98 -20.43 29.41 -1.81
C ASP A 98 -20.38 28.04 -1.12
N ALA A 99 -19.20 27.54 -0.72
CA ALA A 99 -19.09 26.20 -0.16
C ALA A 99 -19.34 26.11 1.36
N PHE A 100 -19.57 27.24 2.04
CA PHE A 100 -19.88 27.28 3.49
C PHE A 100 -21.37 27.52 3.79
N LYS A 101 -22.27 27.19 2.85
CA LYS A 101 -23.71 27.01 3.12
C LYS A 101 -24.11 25.55 3.02
#